data_AF-A0A108TB28-F1
#
_entry.id   AF-A0A108TB28-F1
#
_cell.length_a   1.000
_cell.length_b   1.000
_cell.length_c   1.000
_cell.angle_alpha   90.00
_cell.angle_beta   90.00
_cell.angle_gamma   90.00
#
_symmetry.space_group_name_H-M   'P 1'
#
loop_
_entity.id
_entity.type
_entity.pdbx_description
1 polymer ?
#
loop_
_entity_poly.entity_id
_entity_poly.type
_entity_poly.pdbx_seq_one_letter_code
_entity_poly.pdbx_strand_id
1 'polypeptide(L)'
;MKIMKKAAFLACLCCTLFSCSNVEKKAGEKLQAAREAFERGDYSEAKIQIDSIKILYPKAFETRREGIGLMQQVELKEQEKTLVYLDSMLQEKQKEVDAIKKNYTFEKDAEYQKIGNYLHPSQVIEKNLHRSYLRFQVDETGVMSMTSIYCGPHNIHHLAVKVTAPDGSFAETPASKDSYETTDLGEKIEKADYKLGEDGNVIAFLNLNKDKNIRVHYLGERSYATVMTPNDRKAVAAVYELAQLLSSITEIKKNMEEANLKIEFVKRKMQERESKKTE
;
A
#
# COMPACT_ATOMS: atom_id res chain seq x y z
N MET A 1 61.05 15.50 -45.77
CA MET A 1 59.82 14.70 -45.50
C MET A 1 59.74 14.06 -44.10
N LYS A 2 60.79 14.06 -43.25
CA LYS A 2 60.74 13.53 -41.86
C LYS A 2 60.15 14.50 -40.82
N ILE A 3 60.17 15.82 -41.07
CA ILE A 3 59.71 16.85 -40.11
C ILE A 3 58.18 17.05 -40.19
N MET A 4 57.58 17.03 -41.39
CA MET A 4 56.12 17.14 -41.57
C MET A 4 55.31 15.99 -40.96
N LYS A 5 55.85 14.75 -40.96
CA LYS A 5 55.19 13.60 -40.30
C LYS A 5 55.20 13.72 -38.76
N LYS A 6 56.25 14.30 -38.16
CA LYS A 6 56.32 14.56 -36.71
C LYS A 6 55.38 15.68 -36.29
N ALA A 7 55.27 16.75 -37.08
CA ALA A 7 54.35 17.86 -36.83
C ALA A 7 52.87 17.42 -36.95
N ALA A 8 52.53 16.58 -37.93
CA ALA A 8 51.18 16.04 -38.07
C ALA A 8 50.80 15.09 -36.91
N PHE A 9 51.75 14.27 -36.43
CA PHE A 9 51.52 13.38 -35.28
C PHE A 9 51.35 14.18 -33.98
N LEU A 10 52.15 15.24 -33.78
CA LEU A 10 52.06 16.13 -32.62
C LEU A 10 50.79 16.98 -32.64
N ALA A 11 50.36 17.46 -33.81
CA ALA A 11 49.10 18.18 -33.98
C ALA A 11 47.88 17.27 -33.72
N CYS A 12 47.92 16.01 -34.18
CA CYS A 12 46.86 15.04 -33.91
C CYS A 12 46.78 14.66 -32.42
N LEU A 13 47.93 14.58 -31.73
CA LEU A 13 48.01 14.36 -30.28
C LEU A 13 47.54 15.58 -29.46
N CYS A 14 47.73 16.80 -29.97
CA CYS A 14 47.18 18.01 -29.34
C CYS A 14 45.65 18.12 -29.55
N CYS A 15 45.14 17.73 -30.72
CA CYS A 15 43.71 17.72 -31.00
C CYS A 15 42.92 16.71 -30.14
N THR A 16 43.53 15.60 -29.73
CA THR A 16 42.90 14.65 -28.78
C THR A 16 42.87 15.20 -27.35
N LEU A 17 43.89 15.95 -26.92
CA LEU A 17 43.95 16.56 -25.58
C LEU A 17 42.98 17.75 -25.42
N PHE A 18 42.85 18.61 -26.44
CA PHE A 18 41.90 19.75 -26.42
C PHE A 18 40.42 19.33 -26.49
N SER A 19 40.12 18.21 -27.14
CA SER A 19 38.75 17.68 -27.20
C SER A 19 38.31 17.10 -25.85
N CYS A 20 39.21 16.41 -25.14
CA CYS A 20 38.92 15.86 -23.80
C CYS A 20 38.70 16.96 -22.74
N SER A 21 39.47 18.06 -22.77
CA SER A 21 39.32 19.15 -21.79
C SER A 21 37.98 19.90 -21.91
N ASN A 22 37.45 20.03 -23.14
CA ASN A 22 36.14 20.66 -23.37
C ASN A 22 34.97 19.77 -22.88
N VAL A 23 35.12 18.44 -23.00
CA VAL A 23 34.11 17.47 -22.52
C VAL A 23 34.02 17.48 -21.00
N GLU A 24 35.16 17.47 -20.30
CA GLU A 24 35.17 17.56 -18.82
C GLU A 24 34.59 18.88 -18.33
N LYS A 25 34.90 20.01 -18.99
CA LYS A 25 34.34 21.31 -18.60
C LYS A 25 32.81 21.35 -18.66
N LYS A 26 32.23 20.89 -19.78
CA LYS A 26 30.76 20.87 -19.96
C LYS A 26 30.07 19.89 -19.02
N ALA A 27 30.71 18.75 -18.74
CA ALA A 27 30.24 17.83 -17.72
C ALA A 27 30.27 18.49 -16.34
N GLY A 28 31.33 19.23 -16.02
CA GLY A 28 31.50 19.97 -14.76
C GLY A 28 30.41 21.02 -14.54
N GLU A 29 29.98 21.74 -15.58
CA GLU A 29 28.85 22.68 -15.52
C GLU A 29 27.55 21.97 -15.11
N LYS A 30 27.30 20.77 -15.66
CA LYS A 30 26.15 19.93 -15.27
C LYS A 30 26.27 19.40 -13.85
N LEU A 31 27.47 19.01 -13.42
CA LEU A 31 27.70 18.56 -12.06
C LEU A 31 27.47 19.69 -11.05
N GLN A 32 27.90 20.91 -11.39
CA GLN A 32 27.66 22.09 -10.56
C GLN A 32 26.16 22.39 -10.45
N ALA A 33 25.42 22.36 -11.56
CA ALA A 33 23.96 22.50 -11.53
C ALA A 33 23.29 21.42 -10.67
N ALA A 34 23.78 20.18 -10.71
CA ALA A 34 23.29 19.11 -9.85
C ALA A 34 23.55 19.37 -8.36
N ARG A 35 24.73 19.91 -8.00
CA ARG A 35 25.08 20.28 -6.61
C ARG A 35 24.18 21.39 -6.10
N GLU A 36 23.95 22.42 -6.90
CA GLU A 36 23.06 23.53 -6.54
C GLU A 36 21.61 23.08 -6.38
N ALA A 37 21.14 22.17 -7.25
CA ALA A 37 19.81 21.57 -7.11
C ALA A 37 19.71 20.74 -5.81
N PHE A 38 20.73 19.94 -5.51
CA PHE A 38 20.81 19.17 -4.27
C PHE A 38 20.79 20.05 -3.01
N GLU A 39 21.54 21.15 -3.00
CA GLU A 39 21.58 22.11 -1.88
C GLU A 39 20.23 22.79 -1.63
N ARG A 40 19.46 23.05 -2.70
CA ARG A 40 18.08 23.56 -2.59
C ARG A 40 17.05 22.49 -2.22
N GLY A 41 17.45 21.23 -2.11
CA GLY A 41 16.55 20.09 -1.86
C GLY A 41 15.72 19.67 -3.08
N ASP A 42 16.09 20.10 -4.28
CA ASP A 42 15.49 19.66 -5.54
C ASP A 42 16.21 18.40 -6.06
N TYR A 43 15.87 17.28 -5.42
CA TYR A 43 16.47 15.98 -5.71
C TYR A 43 16.14 15.47 -7.13
N SER A 44 14.96 15.83 -7.68
CA SER A 44 14.60 15.44 -9.05
C SER A 44 15.50 16.12 -10.06
N GLU A 45 15.70 17.44 -9.93
CA GLU A 45 16.57 18.19 -10.82
C GLU A 45 18.03 17.73 -10.68
N ALA A 46 18.50 17.48 -9.45
CA ALA A 46 19.83 16.94 -9.22
C ALA A 46 20.07 15.61 -9.97
N LYS A 47 19.11 14.68 -9.90
CA LYS A 47 19.16 13.40 -10.65
C LYS A 47 19.20 13.62 -12.15
N ILE A 48 18.33 14.48 -12.69
CA ILE A 48 18.28 14.78 -14.13
C ILE A 48 19.63 15.32 -14.62
N GLN A 49 20.24 16.24 -13.88
CA GLN A 49 21.55 16.78 -14.24
C GLN A 49 22.66 15.71 -14.16
N ILE A 50 22.64 14.82 -13.16
CA ILE A 50 23.63 13.72 -13.05
C ILE A 50 23.46 12.70 -14.18
N ASP A 51 22.23 12.30 -14.49
CA ASP A 51 21.95 11.38 -15.59
C ASP A 51 22.35 11.99 -16.94
N SER A 52 22.18 13.30 -17.10
CA SER A 52 22.67 14.03 -18.27
C SER A 52 24.18 13.92 -18.42
N ILE A 53 24.96 13.93 -17.33
CA ILE A 53 26.43 13.72 -17.39
C ILE A 53 26.74 12.33 -17.92
N LYS A 54 26.04 11.30 -17.41
CA LYS A 54 26.23 9.90 -17.82
C LYS A 54 25.92 9.69 -19.31
N ILE A 55 24.87 10.33 -19.81
CA ILE A 55 24.39 10.17 -21.20
C ILE A 55 25.21 11.02 -22.18
N LEU A 56 25.38 12.31 -21.89
CA LEU A 56 25.95 13.28 -22.83
C LEU A 56 27.48 13.31 -22.81
N TYR A 57 28.10 12.96 -21.68
CA TYR A 57 29.54 13.07 -21.48
C TYR A 57 30.17 11.76 -20.98
N PRO A 58 30.04 10.64 -21.72
CA PRO A 58 30.51 9.33 -21.27
C PRO A 58 32.03 9.25 -21.03
N LYS A 59 32.81 10.14 -21.65
CA LYS A 59 34.28 10.23 -21.51
C LYS A 59 34.74 11.18 -20.39
N ALA A 60 33.84 11.89 -19.72
CA ALA A 60 34.17 12.74 -18.57
C ALA A 60 34.31 11.87 -17.31
N PHE A 61 35.35 11.04 -17.24
CA PHE A 61 35.49 10.00 -16.23
C PHE A 61 35.51 10.55 -14.80
N GLU A 62 36.20 11.68 -14.58
CA GLU A 62 36.31 12.29 -13.26
C GLU A 62 34.98 12.88 -12.82
N THR A 63 34.37 13.71 -13.67
CA THR A 63 33.05 14.28 -13.39
C THR A 63 31.98 13.19 -13.21
N ARG A 64 32.03 12.10 -13.99
CA ARG A 64 31.12 10.96 -13.82
C ARG A 64 31.32 10.25 -12.48
N ARG A 65 32.57 10.06 -12.05
CA ARG A 65 32.90 9.47 -10.74
C ARG A 65 32.35 10.32 -9.60
N GLU A 66 32.50 11.64 -9.68
CA GLU A 66 31.89 12.58 -8.74
C GLU A 66 30.35 12.57 -8.80
N GLY A 67 29.79 12.52 -10.00
CA GLY A 67 28.34 12.45 -10.23
C GLY A 67 27.71 11.21 -9.60
N ILE A 68 28.37 10.05 -9.65
CA ILE A 68 27.94 8.85 -8.92
C ILE A 68 27.96 9.09 -7.40
N GLY A 69 28.91 9.88 -6.91
CA GLY A 69 28.96 10.32 -5.51
C GLY A 69 27.81 11.19 -5.10
N LEU A 70 27.52 12.20 -5.91
CA LEU A 70 26.39 13.06 -5.68
C LEU A 70 25.07 12.30 -5.78
N MET A 71 24.93 11.38 -6.74
CA MET A 71 23.70 10.58 -6.92
C MET A 71 23.34 9.81 -5.66
N GLN A 72 24.31 9.14 -5.04
CA GLN A 72 24.07 8.41 -3.79
C GLN A 72 23.66 9.34 -2.64
N GLN A 73 24.24 10.54 -2.55
CA GLN A 73 23.82 11.53 -1.54
C GLN A 73 22.40 12.04 -1.81
N VAL A 74 22.06 12.28 -3.07
CA VAL A 74 20.72 12.68 -3.50
C VAL A 74 19.69 11.59 -3.17
N GLU A 75 19.96 10.34 -3.53
CA GLU A 75 19.12 9.18 -3.21
C GLU A 75 18.94 9.03 -1.70
N LEU A 76 20.01 9.10 -0.93
CA LEU A 76 19.95 9.03 0.53
C LEU A 76 19.04 10.13 1.11
N LYS A 77 19.28 11.39 0.73
CA LYS A 77 18.52 12.54 1.26
C LYS A 77 17.06 12.54 0.84
N GLU A 78 16.76 12.05 -0.36
CA GLU A 78 15.40 11.87 -0.82
C GLU A 78 14.65 10.80 -0.01
N GLN A 79 15.29 9.67 0.29
CA GLN A 79 14.68 8.65 1.16
C GLN A 79 14.51 9.16 2.60
N GLU A 80 15.49 9.89 3.14
CA GLU A 80 15.37 10.53 4.46
C GLU A 80 14.19 11.52 4.52
N LYS A 81 14.00 12.35 3.48
CA LYS A 81 12.84 13.25 3.36
C LYS A 81 11.53 12.46 3.27
N THR A 82 11.53 11.36 2.52
CA THR A 82 10.36 10.47 2.40
C THR A 82 9.97 9.89 3.76
N LEU A 83 10.93 9.45 4.58
CA LEU A 83 10.65 8.94 5.93
C LEU A 83 10.03 10.00 6.84
N VAL A 84 10.51 11.25 6.81
CA VAL A 84 9.93 12.34 7.61
C VAL A 84 8.46 12.58 7.22
N TYR A 85 8.16 12.56 5.92
CA TYR A 85 6.79 12.69 5.43
C TYR A 85 5.91 11.51 5.86
N LEU A 86 6.40 10.27 5.69
CA LEU A 86 5.66 9.07 6.09
C LEU A 86 5.40 9.02 7.60
N ASP A 87 6.37 9.42 8.43
CA ASP A 87 6.20 9.49 9.89
C ASP A 87 5.09 10.48 10.29
N SER A 88 5.07 11.66 9.67
CA SER A 88 4.00 12.65 9.92
C SER A 88 2.63 12.10 9.55
N MET A 89 2.50 11.45 8.39
CA MET A 89 1.23 10.84 7.98
C MET A 89 0.83 9.68 8.90
N LEU A 90 1.79 8.86 9.32
CA LEU A 90 1.55 7.75 10.25
C LEU A 90 0.97 8.27 11.56
N GLN A 91 1.55 9.32 12.13
CA GLN A 91 1.07 9.94 13.36
C GLN A 91 -0.34 10.51 13.21
N GLU A 92 -0.65 11.15 12.08
CA GLU A 92 -1.99 11.66 11.79
C GLU A 92 -3.02 10.53 11.71
N LYS A 93 -2.74 9.48 10.93
CA LYS A 93 -3.64 8.33 10.80
C LYS A 93 -3.79 7.54 12.10
N GLN A 94 -2.73 7.43 12.90
CA GLN A 94 -2.83 6.81 14.21
C GLN A 94 -3.77 7.58 15.14
N LYS A 95 -3.72 8.92 15.14
CA LYS A 95 -4.67 9.75 15.90
C LYS A 95 -6.11 9.57 15.45
N GLU A 96 -6.35 9.48 14.13
CA GLU A 96 -7.68 9.21 13.57
C GLU A 96 -8.23 7.86 14.07
N VAL A 97 -7.42 6.80 14.01
CA VAL A 97 -7.81 5.48 14.54
C VAL A 97 -8.05 5.52 16.04
N ASP A 98 -7.14 6.09 16.82
CA ASP A 98 -7.23 6.13 18.28
C ASP A 98 -8.49 6.88 18.75
N ALA A 99 -8.94 7.89 18.00
CA ALA A 99 -10.17 8.64 18.28
C ALA A 99 -11.44 7.78 18.17
N ILE A 100 -11.48 6.85 17.20
CA ILE A 100 -12.68 6.04 16.90
C ILE A 100 -12.61 4.62 17.44
N LYS A 101 -11.42 4.08 17.72
CA LYS A 101 -11.19 2.67 18.10
C LYS A 101 -12.02 2.21 19.30
N LYS A 102 -12.24 3.10 20.28
CA LYS A 102 -13.08 2.85 21.46
C LYS A 102 -14.55 2.56 21.14
N ASN A 103 -15.01 2.89 19.93
CA ASN A 103 -16.38 2.65 19.48
C ASN A 103 -16.59 1.22 18.95
N TYR A 104 -15.53 0.41 18.89
CA TYR A 104 -15.54 -0.96 18.38
C TYR A 104 -15.34 -1.97 19.51
N THR A 105 -15.85 -3.17 19.30
CA THR A 105 -15.50 -4.34 20.12
C THR A 105 -14.30 -5.02 19.48
N PHE A 106 -13.30 -5.36 20.30
CA PHE A 106 -12.13 -6.11 19.86
C PHE A 106 -12.27 -7.57 20.30
N GLU A 107 -12.22 -8.48 19.34
CA GLU A 107 -12.25 -9.92 19.55
C GLU A 107 -10.90 -10.52 19.13
N LYS A 108 -10.25 -11.20 20.07
CA LYS A 108 -9.00 -11.94 19.81
C LYS A 108 -8.94 -13.13 20.74
N ASP A 109 -8.85 -14.32 20.15
CA ASP A 109 -8.48 -15.50 20.91
C ASP A 109 -6.96 -15.56 21.04
N ALA A 110 -6.43 -15.22 22.21
CA ALA A 110 -4.98 -15.15 22.41
C ALA A 110 -4.29 -16.53 22.32
N GLU A 111 -5.03 -17.64 22.46
CA GLU A 111 -4.48 -19.00 22.38
C GLU A 111 -4.26 -19.42 20.91
N TYR A 112 -5.16 -19.00 20.01
CA TYR A 112 -5.15 -19.45 18.61
C TYR A 112 -4.81 -18.36 17.59
N GLN A 113 -4.97 -17.07 17.94
CA GLN A 113 -4.91 -15.96 17.00
C GLN A 113 -3.80 -14.97 17.32
N LYS A 114 -2.92 -14.74 16.32
CA LYS A 114 -1.89 -13.69 16.39
C LYS A 114 -2.46 -12.29 16.17
N ILE A 115 -3.53 -12.18 15.38
CA ILE A 115 -4.18 -10.92 14.99
C ILE A 115 -5.64 -10.99 15.43
N GLY A 116 -6.10 -9.95 16.12
CA GLY A 116 -7.51 -9.79 16.49
C GLY A 116 -8.33 -9.04 15.46
N ASN A 117 -9.64 -9.00 15.68
CA ASN A 117 -10.60 -8.33 14.81
C ASN A 117 -11.39 -7.27 15.57
N TYR A 118 -11.63 -6.14 14.91
CA TYR A 118 -12.57 -5.11 15.35
C TYR A 118 -13.91 -5.30 14.65
N LEU A 119 -14.98 -5.16 15.41
CA LEU A 119 -16.35 -5.19 14.90
C LEU A 119 -17.19 -4.11 15.58
N HIS A 120 -18.30 -3.74 14.95
CA HIS A 120 -19.24 -2.82 15.57
C HIS A 120 -19.90 -3.50 16.81
N PRO A 121 -20.14 -2.82 17.94
CA PRO A 121 -20.68 -3.43 19.17
C PRO A 121 -22.08 -4.06 19.03
N SER A 122 -22.80 -3.77 17.95
CA SER A 122 -24.06 -4.42 17.63
C SER A 122 -23.89 -5.78 16.93
N GLN A 123 -22.68 -6.15 16.52
CA GLN A 123 -22.38 -7.36 15.75
C GLN A 123 -21.66 -8.45 16.55
N VAL A 124 -21.56 -8.28 17.87
CA VAL A 124 -21.14 -9.33 18.80
C VAL A 124 -22.16 -10.47 18.77
N ILE A 125 -21.70 -11.71 18.88
CA ILE A 125 -22.54 -12.91 18.64
C ILE A 125 -23.75 -12.94 19.58
N GLU A 126 -23.57 -12.56 20.84
CA GLU A 126 -24.58 -12.60 21.90
C GLU A 126 -25.80 -11.72 21.59
N LYS A 127 -25.62 -10.65 20.80
CA LYS A 127 -26.71 -9.75 20.39
C LYS A 127 -27.43 -10.21 19.12
N ASN A 128 -26.95 -11.27 18.48
CA ASN A 128 -27.37 -11.70 17.15
C ASN A 128 -27.70 -13.19 17.08
N LEU A 129 -27.96 -13.82 18.23
CA LEU A 129 -28.44 -15.19 18.28
C LEU A 129 -29.79 -15.32 17.55
N HIS A 130 -30.02 -16.45 16.91
CA HIS A 130 -31.29 -16.81 16.27
C HIS A 130 -31.76 -15.89 15.14
N ARG A 131 -30.82 -15.16 14.50
CA ARG A 131 -31.14 -14.35 13.33
C ARG A 131 -30.10 -14.50 12.24
N SER A 132 -30.57 -14.46 11.00
CA SER A 132 -29.70 -14.33 9.84
C SER A 132 -29.26 -12.88 9.65
N TYR A 133 -27.97 -12.63 9.48
CA TYR A 133 -27.40 -11.31 9.22
C TYR A 133 -26.05 -11.41 8.49
N LEU A 134 -25.52 -10.26 8.06
CA LEU A 134 -24.16 -10.14 7.55
C LEU A 134 -23.30 -9.54 8.66
N ARG A 135 -22.26 -10.25 9.08
CA ARG A 135 -21.31 -9.82 10.10
C ARG A 135 -20.09 -9.22 9.42
N PHE A 136 -19.62 -8.07 9.90
CA PHE A 136 -18.46 -7.39 9.35
C PHE A 136 -17.40 -7.27 10.43
N GLN A 137 -16.15 -7.49 10.03
CA GLN A 137 -15.01 -7.33 10.91
C GLN A 137 -13.81 -6.83 10.11
N VAL A 138 -12.87 -6.21 10.81
CA VAL A 138 -11.58 -5.81 10.24
C VAL A 138 -10.45 -6.19 11.18
N ASP A 139 -9.41 -6.78 10.64
CA ASP A 139 -8.25 -7.17 11.42
C ASP A 139 -7.36 -5.98 11.81
N GLU A 140 -6.35 -6.21 12.66
CA GLU A 140 -5.42 -5.14 13.10
C GLU A 140 -4.59 -4.52 11.96
N THR A 141 -4.58 -5.13 10.77
CA THR A 141 -3.85 -4.65 9.57
C THR A 141 -4.74 -3.94 8.56
N GLY A 142 -6.06 -3.88 8.80
CA GLY A 142 -7.03 -3.26 7.92
C GLY A 142 -7.66 -4.19 6.89
N VAL A 143 -7.44 -5.51 7.00
CA VAL A 143 -8.11 -6.47 6.13
C VAL A 143 -9.54 -6.68 6.63
N MET A 144 -10.50 -6.14 5.88
CA MET A 144 -11.92 -6.28 6.17
C MET A 144 -12.47 -7.59 5.59
N SER A 145 -13.38 -8.21 6.33
CA SER A 145 -14.15 -9.37 5.88
C SER A 145 -15.63 -9.26 6.26
N MET A 146 -16.44 -10.01 5.52
CA MET A 146 -17.86 -10.21 5.73
C MET A 146 -18.13 -11.69 5.87
N THR A 147 -18.84 -12.07 6.93
CA THR A 147 -19.42 -13.40 7.10
C THR A 147 -20.92 -13.31 6.87
N SER A 148 -21.47 -14.02 5.88
CA SER A 148 -22.90 -14.24 5.83
C SER A 148 -23.27 -15.29 6.86
N ILE A 149 -24.30 -15.03 7.67
CA ILE A 149 -24.77 -15.95 8.71
C ILE A 149 -26.26 -16.17 8.47
N TYR A 150 -26.63 -17.41 8.19
CA TYR A 150 -28.01 -17.85 8.14
C TYR A 150 -28.33 -18.67 9.39
N CYS A 151 -29.47 -18.38 10.02
CA CYS A 151 -30.04 -19.13 11.13
C CYS A 151 -31.48 -19.51 10.77
N GLY A 152 -31.85 -20.79 10.89
CA GLY A 152 -33.22 -21.22 10.62
C GLY A 152 -33.50 -22.69 10.95
N PRO A 153 -34.73 -23.17 10.68
CA PRO A 153 -35.16 -24.53 11.06
C PRO A 153 -34.57 -25.63 10.17
N HIS A 154 -34.12 -25.29 8.96
CA HIS A 154 -33.58 -26.22 7.97
C HIS A 154 -32.39 -25.58 7.27
N ASN A 155 -31.47 -26.44 6.80
CA ASN A 155 -30.39 -26.01 5.93
C ASN A 155 -30.98 -25.49 4.60
N ILE A 156 -30.38 -24.42 4.10
CA ILE A 156 -30.60 -23.87 2.77
C ILE A 156 -29.37 -24.04 1.88
N HIS A 157 -28.25 -24.50 2.44
CA HIS A 157 -26.97 -24.72 1.76
C HIS A 157 -26.50 -23.47 1.00
N HIS A 158 -26.55 -22.30 1.66
CA HIS A 158 -26.18 -21.05 1.00
C HIS A 158 -24.66 -20.92 0.86
N LEU A 159 -24.25 -20.48 -0.33
CA LEU A 159 -22.85 -20.25 -0.68
C LEU A 159 -22.61 -18.84 -1.19
N ALA A 160 -23.66 -18.07 -1.45
CA ALA A 160 -23.57 -16.71 -1.94
C ALA A 160 -24.64 -15.82 -1.31
N VAL A 161 -24.42 -14.51 -1.37
CA VAL A 161 -25.38 -13.50 -0.96
C VAL A 161 -25.55 -12.46 -2.05
N LYS A 162 -26.81 -12.10 -2.30
CA LYS A 162 -27.19 -10.94 -3.11
C LYS A 162 -27.80 -9.86 -2.23
N VAL A 163 -27.30 -8.64 -2.35
CA VAL A 163 -27.86 -7.45 -1.67
C VAL A 163 -28.52 -6.55 -2.71
N THR A 164 -29.72 -6.06 -2.42
CA THR A 164 -30.51 -5.26 -3.37
C THR A 164 -31.05 -4.01 -2.69
N ALA A 165 -30.82 -2.85 -3.31
CA ALA A 165 -31.34 -1.57 -2.87
C ALA A 165 -32.76 -1.32 -3.43
N PRO A 166 -33.51 -0.34 -2.88
CA PRO A 166 -34.88 -0.05 -3.30
C PRO A 166 -35.04 0.37 -4.77
N ASP A 167 -33.98 0.92 -5.37
CA ASP A 167 -33.94 1.33 -6.79
C ASP A 167 -33.69 0.15 -7.75
N GLY A 168 -33.56 -1.08 -7.22
CA GLY A 168 -33.31 -2.30 -8.00
C GLY A 168 -31.82 -2.55 -8.29
N SER A 169 -30.93 -1.63 -7.95
CA SER A 169 -29.48 -1.88 -8.02
C SER A 169 -29.09 -2.96 -7.01
N PHE A 170 -28.08 -3.77 -7.36
CA PHE A 170 -27.66 -4.89 -6.53
C PHE A 170 -26.16 -5.18 -6.66
N ALA A 171 -25.63 -5.89 -5.67
CA ALA A 171 -24.34 -6.56 -5.72
C ALA A 171 -24.51 -8.00 -5.22
N GLU A 172 -23.65 -8.90 -5.68
CA GLU A 172 -23.74 -10.33 -5.36
C GLU A 172 -22.34 -10.90 -5.18
N THR A 173 -22.16 -11.69 -4.12
CA THR A 173 -20.89 -12.38 -3.89
C THR A 173 -20.72 -13.52 -4.90
N PRO A 174 -19.49 -13.91 -5.25
CA PRO A 174 -19.28 -15.24 -5.82
C PRO A 174 -19.69 -16.32 -4.80
N ALA A 175 -19.74 -17.57 -5.25
CA ALA A 175 -19.86 -18.70 -4.32
C ALA A 175 -18.61 -18.74 -3.43
N SER A 176 -18.82 -18.81 -2.11
CA SER A 176 -17.73 -18.90 -1.14
C SER A 176 -17.00 -20.23 -1.27
N LYS A 177 -15.69 -20.18 -1.04
CA LYS A 177 -14.84 -21.36 -0.88
C LYS A 177 -14.67 -21.77 0.58
N ASP A 178 -15.16 -20.93 1.49
CA ASP A 178 -15.07 -21.09 2.94
C ASP A 178 -16.49 -20.98 3.51
N SER A 179 -17.17 -22.13 3.54
CA SER A 179 -18.55 -22.25 4.00
C SER A 179 -18.65 -23.40 5.01
N TYR A 180 -19.44 -23.21 6.06
CA TYR A 180 -19.59 -24.18 7.13
C TYR A 180 -21.02 -24.22 7.64
N GLU A 181 -21.45 -25.42 8.00
CA GLU A 181 -22.79 -25.70 8.51
C GLU A 181 -22.67 -26.34 9.89
N THR A 182 -23.48 -25.85 10.81
CA THR A 182 -23.52 -26.31 12.19
C THR A 182 -24.97 -26.39 12.67
N THR A 183 -25.18 -27.03 13.81
CA THR A 183 -26.49 -27.06 14.48
C THR A 183 -26.29 -26.70 15.93
N ASP A 184 -27.01 -25.68 16.39
CA ASP A 184 -26.98 -25.24 17.77
C ASP A 184 -28.41 -25.20 18.33
N LEU A 185 -28.64 -25.90 19.45
CA LEU A 185 -29.97 -26.03 20.09
C LEU A 185 -31.12 -26.38 19.12
N GLY A 186 -30.84 -27.13 18.05
CA GLY A 186 -31.80 -27.52 17.01
C GLY A 186 -31.98 -26.52 15.86
N GLU A 187 -31.35 -25.35 15.94
CA GLU A 187 -31.29 -24.36 14.87
C GLU A 187 -30.13 -24.66 13.92
N LYS A 188 -30.39 -24.57 12.61
CA LYS A 188 -29.39 -24.72 11.56
C LYS A 188 -28.69 -23.40 11.34
N ILE A 189 -27.37 -23.42 11.47
CA ILE A 189 -26.52 -22.25 11.28
C ILE A 189 -25.59 -22.54 10.12
N GLU A 190 -25.67 -21.72 9.08
CA GLU A 190 -24.76 -21.77 7.95
C GLU A 190 -24.01 -20.46 7.90
N LYS A 191 -22.73 -20.52 7.53
CA LYS A 191 -21.95 -19.32 7.31
C LYS A 191 -21.09 -19.43 6.06
N ALA A 192 -20.85 -18.30 5.41
CA ALA A 192 -19.93 -18.19 4.30
C ALA A 192 -19.11 -16.90 4.40
N ASP A 193 -17.79 -17.03 4.26
CA ASP A 193 -16.84 -15.93 4.48
C ASP A 193 -16.33 -15.31 3.18
N TYR A 194 -16.20 -13.98 3.18
CA TYR A 194 -15.72 -13.18 2.05
C TYR A 194 -14.78 -12.07 2.53
N LYS A 195 -13.65 -11.91 1.85
CA LYS A 195 -12.75 -10.76 2.08
C LYS A 195 -13.16 -9.59 1.20
N LEU A 196 -12.92 -8.36 1.67
CA LEU A 196 -13.09 -7.18 0.85
C LEU A 196 -12.23 -7.28 -0.42
N GLY A 197 -12.86 -7.13 -1.59
CA GLY A 197 -12.25 -7.31 -2.91
C GLY A 197 -12.47 -8.70 -3.52
N GLU A 198 -12.90 -9.67 -2.71
CA GLU A 198 -13.29 -11.03 -3.12
C GLU A 198 -14.80 -11.27 -2.94
N ASP A 199 -15.52 -10.29 -2.39
CA ASP A 199 -16.92 -10.32 -2.00
C ASP A 199 -17.89 -9.90 -3.12
N GLY A 200 -17.43 -9.86 -4.38
CA GLY A 200 -18.27 -9.40 -5.50
C GLY A 200 -18.77 -7.96 -5.34
N ASN A 201 -18.00 -7.13 -4.62
CA ASN A 201 -18.30 -5.72 -4.32
C ASN A 201 -19.51 -5.49 -3.38
N VAL A 202 -19.99 -6.53 -2.69
CA VAL A 202 -21.12 -6.43 -1.75
C VAL A 202 -20.85 -5.46 -0.60
N ILE A 203 -19.69 -5.54 0.05
CA ILE A 203 -19.29 -4.68 1.18
C ILE A 203 -19.28 -3.20 0.75
N ALA A 204 -18.65 -2.89 -0.39
CA ALA A 204 -18.60 -1.51 -0.89
C ALA A 204 -19.99 -1.02 -1.30
N PHE A 205 -20.80 -1.86 -1.95
CA PHE A 205 -22.18 -1.54 -2.28
C PHE A 205 -23.01 -1.22 -1.03
N LEU A 206 -22.85 -2.01 0.04
CA LEU A 206 -23.54 -1.80 1.31
C LEU A 206 -23.12 -0.50 1.99
N ASN A 207 -21.82 -0.18 2.00
CA ASN A 207 -21.33 1.09 2.55
C ASN A 207 -21.88 2.31 1.77
N LEU A 208 -21.93 2.23 0.44
CA LEU A 208 -22.47 3.30 -0.41
C LEU A 208 -23.98 3.47 -0.26
N ASN A 209 -24.71 2.41 0.08
CA ASN A 209 -26.16 2.43 0.24
C ASN A 209 -26.61 2.28 1.70
N LYS A 210 -25.76 2.64 2.68
CA LYS A 210 -26.02 2.48 4.12
C LYS A 210 -27.32 3.13 4.63
N ASP A 211 -27.76 4.19 3.96
CA ASP A 211 -28.96 4.94 4.33
C ASP A 211 -30.24 4.35 3.70
N LYS A 212 -30.11 3.36 2.80
CA LYS A 212 -31.25 2.74 2.10
C LYS A 212 -31.68 1.43 2.79
N ASN A 213 -32.93 1.04 2.59
CA ASN A 213 -33.43 -0.26 3.05
C ASN A 213 -32.94 -1.37 2.11
N ILE A 214 -31.88 -2.07 2.52
CA ILE A 214 -31.27 -3.15 1.74
C ILE A 214 -31.91 -4.50 2.05
N ARG A 215 -32.33 -5.21 1.00
CA ARG A 215 -32.75 -6.61 1.08
C ARG A 215 -31.53 -7.51 0.88
N VAL A 216 -31.40 -8.54 1.71
CA VAL A 216 -30.35 -9.57 1.65
C VAL A 216 -30.99 -10.87 1.24
N HIS A 217 -30.47 -11.49 0.19
CA HIS A 217 -30.87 -12.79 -0.31
C HIS A 217 -29.72 -13.77 -0.09
N TYR A 218 -30.01 -14.85 0.64
CA TYR A 218 -29.10 -15.96 0.84
C TYR A 218 -29.36 -16.97 -0.28
N LEU A 219 -28.31 -17.25 -1.06
CA LEU A 219 -28.38 -18.03 -2.29
C LEU A 219 -27.79 -19.42 -2.03
N GLY A 220 -28.67 -20.40 -1.96
CA GLY A 220 -28.36 -21.82 -1.82
C GLY A 220 -29.38 -22.68 -2.56
N GLU A 221 -29.55 -23.93 -2.14
CA GLU A 221 -30.60 -24.83 -2.65
C GLU A 221 -32.00 -24.29 -2.37
N ARG A 222 -32.16 -23.59 -1.24
CA ARG A 222 -33.40 -22.89 -0.88
C ARG A 222 -33.11 -21.41 -0.76
N SER A 223 -34.06 -20.58 -1.22
CA SER A 223 -33.93 -19.14 -1.06
C SER A 223 -34.42 -18.68 0.31
N TYR A 224 -33.64 -17.84 0.95
CA TYR A 224 -34.04 -17.10 2.14
C TYR A 224 -33.72 -15.62 1.94
N ALA A 225 -34.61 -14.75 2.40
CA ALA A 225 -34.39 -13.31 2.29
C ALA A 225 -34.82 -12.58 3.55
N THR A 226 -34.08 -11.54 3.89
CA THR A 226 -34.38 -10.63 5.01
C THR A 226 -34.03 -9.19 4.64
N VAL A 227 -34.35 -8.23 5.49
CA VAL A 227 -33.98 -6.82 5.33
C VAL A 227 -32.92 -6.48 6.36
N MET A 228 -31.82 -5.84 5.94
CA MET A 228 -30.78 -5.39 6.88
C MET A 228 -31.38 -4.40 7.89
N THR A 229 -31.08 -4.59 9.16
CA THR A 229 -31.49 -3.62 10.19
C THR A 229 -30.70 -2.32 10.04
N PRO A 230 -31.19 -1.19 10.58
CA PRO A 230 -30.41 0.05 10.61
C PRO A 230 -29.04 -0.11 11.31
N ASN A 231 -28.95 -0.98 12.32
CA ASN A 231 -27.69 -1.25 13.01
C ASN A 231 -26.70 -2.04 12.15
N ASP A 232 -27.18 -2.99 11.34
CA ASP A 232 -26.32 -3.76 10.42
C ASP A 232 -25.74 -2.85 9.33
N ARG A 233 -26.54 -1.88 8.84
CA ARG A 233 -26.07 -0.88 7.86
C ARG A 233 -25.09 0.13 8.45
N LYS A 234 -25.27 0.51 9.72
CA LYS A 234 -24.27 1.32 10.45
C LYS A 234 -22.98 0.53 10.68
N ALA A 235 -23.08 -0.76 11.00
CA ALA A 235 -21.94 -1.60 11.27
C ALA A 235 -21.02 -1.76 10.04
N VAL A 236 -21.57 -2.06 8.86
CA VAL A 236 -20.75 -2.14 7.63
C VAL A 236 -20.05 -0.82 7.33
N ALA A 237 -20.74 0.32 7.46
CA ALA A 237 -20.14 1.62 7.22
C ALA A 237 -19.01 1.94 8.22
N ALA A 238 -19.24 1.68 9.51
CA ALA A 238 -18.26 1.93 10.55
C ALA A 238 -17.02 1.02 10.42
N VAL A 239 -17.21 -0.26 10.13
CA VAL A 239 -16.09 -1.21 9.93
C VAL A 239 -15.34 -0.89 8.65
N TYR A 240 -16.04 -0.47 7.59
CA TYR A 240 -15.41 -0.04 6.33
C TYR A 240 -14.50 1.19 6.53
N GLU A 241 -14.97 2.20 7.25
CA GLU A 241 -14.16 3.38 7.60
C GLU A 241 -12.90 2.99 8.38
N LEU A 242 -13.06 2.17 9.42
CA LEU A 242 -11.92 1.69 10.21
C LEU A 242 -10.92 0.89 9.34
N ALA A 243 -11.41 0.09 8.39
CA ALA A 243 -10.58 -0.67 7.47
C ALA A 243 -9.75 0.22 6.55
N GLN A 244 -10.31 1.31 6.03
CA GLN A 244 -9.54 2.27 5.22
C GLN A 244 -8.41 2.91 6.03
N LEU A 245 -8.68 3.27 7.29
CA LEU A 245 -7.68 3.88 8.17
C LEU A 245 -6.56 2.91 8.54
N LEU A 246 -6.92 1.70 8.97
CA LEU A 246 -5.93 0.66 9.34
C LEU A 246 -5.11 0.21 8.12
N SER A 247 -5.74 0.05 6.96
CA SER A 247 -5.04 -0.29 5.72
C SER A 247 -4.05 0.80 5.30
N SER A 248 -4.44 2.07 5.43
CA SER A 248 -3.55 3.22 5.18
C SER A 248 -2.33 3.20 6.12
N ILE A 249 -2.52 2.91 7.41
CA ILE A 249 -1.42 2.75 8.38
C ILE A 249 -0.48 1.62 7.96
N THR A 250 -1.04 0.47 7.57
CA THR A 250 -0.26 -0.69 7.09
C THR A 250 0.56 -0.34 5.85
N GLU A 251 -0.03 0.37 4.88
CA GLU A 251 0.66 0.82 3.68
C GLU A 251 1.77 1.82 3.99
N ILE A 252 1.53 2.80 4.89
CA ILE A 252 2.55 3.75 5.34
C ILE A 252 3.73 3.01 5.97
N LYS A 253 3.47 2.06 6.88
CA LYS A 253 4.53 1.25 7.51
C LYS A 253 5.36 0.46 6.50
N LYS A 254 4.70 -0.14 5.50
CA LYS A 254 5.38 -0.83 4.40
C LYS A 254 6.28 0.13 3.60
N ASN A 255 5.77 1.32 3.26
CA ASN A 255 6.55 2.33 2.55
C ASN A 255 7.76 2.83 3.37
N MET A 256 7.62 2.92 4.70
CA MET A 256 8.74 3.25 5.59
C MET A 256 9.79 2.13 5.60
N GLU A 257 9.38 0.87 5.63
CA GLU A 257 10.29 -0.28 5.53
C GLU A 257 11.06 -0.26 4.20
N GLU A 258 10.36 -0.05 3.08
CA GLU A 258 11.00 0.06 1.76
C GLU A 258 12.00 1.23 1.68
N ALA A 259 11.66 2.39 2.26
CA ALA A 259 12.56 3.54 2.32
C ALA A 259 13.80 3.25 3.18
N ASN A 260 13.62 2.59 4.34
CA ASN A 260 14.73 2.18 5.20
C ASN A 260 15.68 1.20 4.48
N LEU A 261 15.14 0.19 3.79
CA LEU A 261 15.95 -0.76 3.01
C LEU A 261 16.77 -0.04 1.92
N LYS A 262 16.19 0.95 1.24
CA LYS A 262 16.91 1.78 0.26
C LYS A 262 18.02 2.61 0.92
N ILE A 263 17.75 3.21 2.08
CA ILE A 263 18.77 3.96 2.84
C ILE A 263 19.93 3.06 3.22
N GLU A 264 19.66 1.88 3.78
CA GLU A 264 20.69 0.90 4.16
C GLU A 264 21.53 0.49 2.94
N PHE A 265 20.87 0.20 1.82
CA PHE A 265 21.55 -0.14 0.58
C PHE A 265 22.47 0.97 0.08
N VAL A 266 21.99 2.22 0.05
CA VAL A 266 22.76 3.38 -0.41
C VAL A 266 23.93 3.66 0.54
N LYS A 267 23.71 3.62 1.86
CA LYS A 267 24.77 3.80 2.86
C LYS A 267 25.88 2.77 2.69
N ARG A 268 25.54 1.49 2.51
CA ARG A 268 26.52 0.43 2.22
C ARG A 268 27.31 0.73 0.94
N LYS A 269 26.64 1.17 -0.13
CA LYS A 269 27.29 1.55 -1.40
C LYS A 269 28.24 2.74 -1.27
N MET A 270 27.92 3.70 -0.40
CA MET A 270 28.80 4.83 -0.10
C MET A 270 30.05 4.36 0.66
N GLN A 271 29.88 3.52 1.68
CA GLN A 271 30.98 2.93 2.46
C GLN A 271 31.94 2.09 1.58
N GLU A 272 31.40 1.21 0.73
CA GLU A 272 32.19 0.40 -0.22
C GLU A 272 33.02 1.25 -1.19
N ARG A 273 32.54 2.46 -1.53
CA ARG A 273 33.29 3.37 -2.40
C ARG A 273 34.37 4.11 -1.61
N GLU A 274 34.08 4.52 -0.39
CA GLU A 274 35.06 5.17 0.47
C GLU A 274 36.24 4.24 0.75
N SER A 275 35.99 2.95 1.07
CA SER A 275 37.05 1.97 1.28
C SER A 275 37.95 1.79 0.05
N LYS A 276 37.37 1.75 -1.16
CA LYS A 276 38.09 1.65 -2.43
C LYS A 276 38.89 2.91 -2.82
N LYS A 277 38.67 4.04 -2.15
CA LYS A 277 39.49 5.25 -2.35
C LYS A 277 40.73 5.26 -1.46
N THR A 278 40.72 4.48 -0.37
CA THR A 278 41.81 4.34 0.60
C THR A 278 42.75 3.17 0.32
N GLU A 279 42.36 2.25 -0.57
CA GLU A 279 43.21 1.21 -1.17
C GLU A 279 43.92 1.73 -2.44
#